data_AF-A0A7J9KKQ4-F1
#
_entry.id   AF-A0A7J9KKQ4-F1
#
_cell.length_a   1.000
_cell.length_b   1.000
_cell.length_c   1.000
_cell.angle_alpha   90.00
_cell.angle_beta   90.00
_cell.angle_gamma   90.00
#
_symmetry.space_group_name_H-M   'P 1'
#
loop_
_entity.id
_entity.type
_entity.pdbx_description
1 polymer ?
#
loop_
_entity_poly.entity_id
_entity_poly.type
_entity_poly.pdbx_seq_one_letter_code
_entity_poly.pdbx_strand_id
1 'polypeptide(L)'
;MPLQKCYFLPPISSFFIVVFSLLFVTAFEENEFFCAIDAGGDQQIICWDKTNKISSVSIFDFVPSMASLSGGKGFLCGITANNSQAFCWELFDFGINLVPKTFKYNSYSQIAIGKSHVCAIKGSYFLSSNDFGNVDCWELD
;
A
#
# COMPACT_ATOMS: atom_id res chain seq x y z
N MET A 1 -16.72 -24.02 7.95
CA MET A 1 -16.34 -22.64 7.61
C MET A 1 -16.39 -21.83 8.89
N PRO A 2 -15.27 -21.61 9.61
CA PRO A 2 -15.33 -20.85 10.85
C PRO A 2 -15.45 -19.35 10.55
N LEU A 3 -16.43 -18.71 11.18
CA LEU A 3 -16.60 -17.26 11.23
C LEU A 3 -15.47 -16.65 12.07
N GLN A 4 -14.59 -15.88 11.42
CA GLN A 4 -13.58 -15.09 12.12
C GLN A 4 -14.20 -13.75 12.52
N LYS A 5 -14.46 -13.58 13.81
CA LYS A 5 -14.97 -12.33 14.40
C LYS A 5 -13.84 -11.31 14.47
N CYS A 6 -13.92 -10.27 13.64
CA CYS A 6 -13.05 -9.10 13.75
C CYS A 6 -13.64 -8.13 14.78
N TYR A 7 -12.93 -7.91 15.89
CA TYR A 7 -13.31 -6.89 16.87
C TYR A 7 -12.72 -5.55 16.44
N PHE A 8 -13.59 -4.58 16.15
CA PHE A 8 -13.23 -3.19 15.90
C PHE A 8 -13.48 -2.37 17.17
N LEU A 9 -12.43 -1.71 17.67
CA LEU A 9 -12.58 -0.64 18.67
C LEU A 9 -12.88 0.67 17.93
N PRO A 10 -13.91 1.43 18.34
CA PRO A 10 -14.32 2.64 17.62
C PRO A 10 -13.46 3.85 18.02
N PRO A 11 -13.26 4.83 17.12
CA PRO A 11 -13.19 6.22 17.51
C PRO A 11 -14.52 6.89 17.19
N ILE A 12 -15.06 7.52 18.22
CA ILE A 12 -16.29 8.31 18.20
C ILE A 12 -15.98 9.61 17.45
N SER A 13 -16.98 10.08 16.69
CA SER A 13 -17.18 11.47 16.25
C SER A 13 -16.71 11.87 14.84
N SER A 14 -17.72 11.82 13.96
CA SER A 14 -18.16 12.95 13.11
C SER A 14 -17.42 13.24 11.81
N PHE A 15 -18.09 12.84 10.72
CA PHE A 15 -18.25 13.64 9.50
C PHE A 15 -16.98 14.04 8.73
N PHE A 16 -16.14 13.06 8.44
CA PHE A 16 -15.48 12.97 7.14
C PHE A 16 -15.59 11.52 6.68
N ILE A 17 -15.80 11.30 5.39
CA ILE A 17 -15.76 9.97 4.79
C ILE A 17 -14.30 9.51 4.85
N VAL A 18 -13.89 9.06 6.04
CA VAL A 18 -12.64 8.36 6.26
C VAL A 18 -12.93 6.93 5.85
N VAL A 19 -12.50 6.58 4.64
CA VAL A 19 -12.41 5.19 4.19
C VAL A 19 -11.34 4.50 5.05
N PHE A 20 -11.71 4.13 6.27
CA PHE A 20 -10.83 3.44 7.20
C PHE A 20 -11.05 1.94 7.06
N SER A 21 -9.99 1.29 6.57
CA SER A 21 -9.66 -0.12 6.84
C SER A 21 -10.51 -1.21 6.18
N LEU A 22 -10.63 -1.13 4.87
CA LEU A 22 -10.29 -2.28 4.03
C LEU A 22 -9.33 -1.77 2.95
N LEU A 23 -8.04 -2.09 3.05
CA LEU A 23 -7.04 -1.74 2.04
C LEU A 23 -7.27 -2.61 0.80
N PHE A 24 -8.33 -2.33 0.05
CA PHE A 24 -8.52 -2.91 -1.27
C PHE A 24 -7.95 -1.94 -2.28
N VAL A 25 -6.91 -2.41 -2.95
CA VAL A 25 -6.30 -1.72 -4.07
C VAL A 25 -6.88 -2.29 -5.35
N THR A 26 -7.43 -1.45 -6.23
CA THR A 26 -7.99 -1.88 -7.52
C THR A 26 -7.15 -1.32 -8.66
N ALA A 27 -6.49 -2.18 -9.45
CA ALA A 27 -5.88 -1.76 -10.70
C ALA A 27 -6.90 -1.76 -11.84
N PHE A 28 -6.99 -0.64 -12.55
CA PHE A 28 -7.91 -0.49 -13.69
C PHE A 28 -7.25 -0.94 -15.00
N GLU A 29 -7.79 -2.05 -15.55
CA GLU A 29 -7.78 -2.54 -16.94
C GLU A 29 -7.07 -3.91 -17.20
N GLU A 30 -7.82 -4.78 -17.90
CA GLU A 30 -7.64 -6.20 -18.31
C GLU A 30 -7.14 -7.26 -17.32
N ASN A 31 -6.37 -6.91 -16.29
CA ASN A 31 -6.01 -7.81 -15.18
C ASN A 31 -6.36 -7.16 -13.84
N GLU A 32 -7.65 -7.20 -13.49
CA GLU A 32 -8.12 -6.75 -12.19
C GLU A 32 -7.53 -7.65 -11.10
N PHE A 33 -6.58 -7.11 -10.35
CA PHE A 33 -6.05 -7.74 -9.16
C PHE A 33 -6.32 -6.84 -7.95
N PHE A 34 -6.42 -7.47 -6.79
CA PHE A 34 -6.45 -6.78 -5.51
C PHE A 34 -5.40 -7.38 -4.59
N CYS A 35 -4.78 -6.54 -3.78
CA CYS A 35 -3.75 -6.97 -2.84
C CYS A 35 -4.05 -6.46 -1.44
N ALA A 36 -3.63 -7.21 -0.43
CA ALA A 36 -3.77 -6.87 0.98
C ALA A 36 -2.50 -7.22 1.75
N ILE A 37 -2.34 -6.60 2.91
CA ILE A 37 -1.26 -6.89 3.85
C ILE A 37 -1.77 -7.94 4.85
N ASP A 38 -1.00 -9.00 5.05
CA ASP A 38 -1.29 -10.01 6.05
C ASP A 38 -1.14 -9.45 7.47
N ALA A 39 -2.17 -9.69 8.29
CA ALA A 39 -2.20 -9.28 9.69
C ALA A 39 -1.50 -10.31 10.62
N GLY A 40 -0.97 -11.41 10.08
CA GLY A 40 -0.30 -12.48 10.83
C GLY A 40 1.04 -12.11 11.47
N GLY A 41 1.53 -10.89 11.22
CA GLY A 41 2.74 -10.34 11.85
C GLY A 41 3.92 -10.17 10.89
N ASP A 42 3.96 -10.96 9.81
CA ASP A 42 5.03 -10.86 8.81
C ASP A 42 4.83 -9.69 7.83
N GLN A 43 3.62 -9.08 7.85
CA GLN A 43 3.24 -7.95 6.99
C GLN A 43 3.51 -8.22 5.50
N GLN A 44 3.31 -9.49 5.11
CA GLN A 44 3.46 -9.95 3.74
C GLN A 44 2.32 -9.42 2.88
N ILE A 45 2.57 -9.26 1.60
CA ILE A 45 1.55 -8.85 0.64
C ILE A 45 0.93 -10.10 0.03
N ILE A 46 -0.39 -10.14 -0.05
CA ILE A 46 -1.14 -11.22 -0.70
C ILE A 46 -1.96 -10.57 -1.81
N CYS A 47 -1.85 -11.10 -3.03
CA CYS A 47 -2.57 -10.61 -4.19
C CYS A 47 -3.45 -11.71 -4.80
N TRP A 48 -4.62 -11.29 -5.26
CA TRP A 48 -5.61 -12.13 -5.92
C TRP A 48 -5.97 -11.54 -7.27
N ASP A 49 -6.12 -12.40 -8.26
CA ASP A 49 -6.65 -12.04 -9.58
C ASP A 49 -8.13 -12.42 -9.74
N LYS A 50 -8.73 -11.96 -10.84
CA LYS A 50 -10.11 -12.26 -11.26
C LYS A 50 -10.44 -13.75 -11.36
N THR A 51 -9.44 -14.61 -11.51
CA THR A 51 -9.64 -16.08 -11.60
C THR A 51 -9.58 -16.77 -10.23
N ASN A 52 -9.49 -16.00 -9.13
CA ASN A 52 -9.23 -16.52 -7.79
C ASN A 52 -7.96 -17.38 -7.72
N LYS A 53 -7.06 -17.22 -8.70
CA LYS A 53 -5.72 -17.76 -8.54
C LYS A 53 -5.03 -16.83 -7.57
N ILE A 54 -4.84 -17.36 -6.37
CA ILE A 54 -3.96 -16.75 -5.40
C ILE A 54 -2.59 -16.83 -6.06
N SER A 55 -1.97 -15.69 -6.36
CA SER A 55 -0.52 -15.64 -6.56
C SER A 55 0.13 -15.81 -5.19
N SER A 56 -0.10 -16.98 -4.56
CA SER A 56 0.43 -17.37 -3.25
C SER A 56 1.88 -17.83 -3.34
N VAL A 57 2.46 -17.79 -4.52
CA VAL A 57 3.69 -18.51 -4.81
C VAL A 57 4.85 -17.53 -4.72
N SER A 58 5.40 -17.39 -3.51
CA SER A 58 6.82 -17.02 -3.27
C SER A 58 7.36 -15.74 -3.95
N ILE A 59 6.49 -14.86 -4.43
CA ILE A 59 6.81 -13.64 -5.18
C ILE A 59 7.35 -12.51 -4.29
N PHE A 60 7.23 -12.66 -2.97
CA PHE A 60 7.36 -11.57 -2.01
C PHE A 60 8.68 -11.54 -1.22
N ASP A 61 9.64 -12.43 -1.48
CA ASP A 61 10.95 -12.37 -0.80
C ASP A 61 11.70 -11.04 -1.06
N PHE A 62 11.39 -10.38 -2.19
CA PHE A 62 12.01 -9.11 -2.57
C PHE A 62 11.22 -7.87 -2.13
N VAL A 63 9.93 -8.03 -1.80
CA VAL A 63 9.09 -6.92 -1.38
C VAL A 63 9.19 -6.77 0.14
N PRO A 64 9.66 -5.62 0.66
CA PRO A 64 9.78 -5.44 2.10
C PRO A 64 8.41 -5.50 2.77
N SER A 65 8.39 -5.86 4.06
CA SER A 65 7.19 -5.77 4.90
C SER A 65 6.57 -4.37 4.80
N MET A 66 5.26 -4.31 4.58
CA MET A 66 4.53 -3.06 4.33
C MET A 66 3.64 -2.67 5.49
N ALA A 67 3.57 -1.37 5.77
CA ALA A 67 2.63 -0.76 6.71
C ALA A 67 1.37 -0.22 6.02
N SER A 68 1.47 0.14 4.75
CA SER A 68 0.34 0.57 3.93
C SER A 68 0.54 0.17 2.48
N LEU A 69 -0.55 0.05 1.73
CA LEU A 69 -0.55 -0.35 0.34
C LEU A 69 -1.58 0.47 -0.44
N SER A 70 -1.24 0.83 -1.67
CA SER A 70 -2.09 1.50 -2.66
C SER A 70 -1.70 0.99 -4.06
N GLY A 71 -2.54 1.20 -5.07
CA GLY A 71 -2.21 0.78 -6.42
C GLY A 71 -2.83 1.61 -7.51
N GLY A 72 -2.16 1.59 -8.65
CA GLY A 72 -2.51 2.31 -9.86
C GLY A 72 -2.78 1.36 -11.01
N LYS A 73 -2.54 1.82 -12.24
CA LYS A 73 -2.73 1.00 -13.45
C LYS A 73 -1.54 0.04 -13.64
N GLY A 74 -1.62 -1.15 -13.06
CA GLY A 74 -0.63 -2.22 -13.26
C GLY A 74 0.57 -2.21 -12.30
N PHE A 75 0.62 -1.25 -11.37
CA PHE A 75 1.65 -1.16 -10.34
C PHE A 75 1.04 -0.95 -8.96
N LEU A 76 1.84 -1.25 -7.93
CA LEU A 76 1.54 -1.04 -6.53
C LEU A 76 2.59 -0.14 -5.91
N CYS A 77 2.19 0.64 -4.92
CA CYS A 77 3.14 1.24 -3.99
C CYS A 77 2.67 1.10 -2.57
N GLY A 78 3.63 1.02 -1.66
CA GLY A 78 3.39 0.97 -0.23
C GLY A 78 4.39 1.80 0.54
N ILE A 79 4.07 1.95 1.83
CA ILE A 79 5.02 2.46 2.82
C ILE A 79 5.62 1.26 3.53
N THR A 80 6.94 1.17 3.52
CA THR A 80 7.66 0.09 4.19
C THR A 80 7.54 0.20 5.70
N ALA A 81 7.36 -0.94 6.35
CA ALA A 81 7.20 -1.02 7.77
C ALA A 81 8.50 -0.74 8.55
N ASN A 82 9.67 -0.94 7.93
CA ASN A 82 10.95 -0.76 8.62
C ASN A 82 11.36 0.71 8.81
N ASN A 83 11.19 1.54 7.78
CA ASN A 83 11.77 2.88 7.71
C ASN A 83 10.81 3.95 7.16
N SER A 84 9.53 3.60 7.01
CA SER A 84 8.49 4.51 6.49
C SER A 84 8.78 5.04 5.07
N GLN A 85 9.56 4.35 4.24
CA GLN A 85 9.86 4.83 2.88
C GLN A 85 8.83 4.33 1.86
N ALA A 86 8.69 5.06 0.77
CA ALA A 86 7.88 4.60 -0.36
C ALA A 86 8.63 3.50 -1.13
N PHE A 87 7.89 2.46 -1.51
CA PHE A 87 8.37 1.40 -2.38
C PHE A 87 7.28 1.13 -3.43
N CYS A 88 7.63 1.24 -4.71
CA CYS A 88 6.72 1.05 -5.83
C CYS A 88 7.25 -0.06 -6.74
N TRP A 89 6.38 -0.94 -7.24
CA TRP A 89 6.77 -2.06 -8.10
C TRP A 89 5.62 -2.46 -9.03
N GLU A 90 5.96 -3.12 -10.13
CA GLU A 90 4.98 -3.75 -11.02
C GLU A 90 4.68 -5.18 -10.57
N LEU A 91 3.51 -5.71 -10.91
CA LEU A 91 3.11 -7.07 -10.51
C LEU A 91 3.76 -8.20 -11.28
N PHE A 92 4.55 -7.88 -12.30
CA PHE A 92 5.27 -8.89 -13.08
C PHE A 92 6.77 -8.61 -13.12
N ASP A 93 7.21 -7.45 -12.62
CA ASP A 93 8.61 -7.09 -12.44
C ASP A 93 8.85 -6.52 -11.03
N PHE A 94 9.32 -7.40 -10.15
CA PHE A 94 9.42 -7.15 -8.72
C PHE A 94 10.80 -6.65 -8.29
N GLY A 95 11.78 -6.56 -9.21
CA GLY A 95 13.18 -6.25 -8.87
C GLY A 95 13.50 -4.77 -8.80
N ILE A 96 12.59 -3.90 -9.25
CA ILE A 96 12.87 -2.49 -9.49
C ILE A 96 11.93 -1.64 -8.64
N ASN A 97 12.52 -0.86 -7.73
CA ASN A 97 11.77 0.20 -7.05
C ASN A 97 11.56 1.36 -8.02
N LEU A 98 10.32 1.58 -8.44
CA LEU A 98 9.93 2.63 -9.38
C LEU A 98 9.96 4.05 -8.77
N VAL A 99 10.13 4.17 -7.45
CA VAL A 99 10.19 5.48 -6.79
C VAL A 99 11.43 6.26 -7.28
N PRO A 100 11.26 7.50 -7.80
CA PRO A 100 12.37 8.32 -8.23
C PRO A 100 13.40 8.56 -7.12
N LYS A 101 14.68 8.64 -7.49
CA LYS A 101 15.80 8.80 -6.53
C LYS A 101 15.62 9.97 -5.57
N THR A 102 14.99 11.05 -6.03
CA THR A 102 14.68 12.26 -5.25
C THR A 102 13.74 11.98 -4.06
N PHE A 103 12.84 11.01 -4.20
CA PHE A 103 11.79 10.69 -3.21
C PHE A 103 12.08 9.40 -2.43
N LYS A 104 13.01 8.57 -2.92
CA LYS A 104 13.31 7.24 -2.40
C LYS A 104 13.70 7.20 -0.92
N TYR A 105 14.38 8.23 -0.43
CA TYR A 105 14.90 8.28 0.95
C TYR A 105 14.02 9.08 1.91
N ASN A 106 12.92 9.66 1.43
CA ASN A 106 11.97 10.36 2.26
C ASN A 106 11.09 9.37 3.04
N SER A 107 10.70 9.74 4.25
CA SER A 107 9.71 9.01 5.03
C SER A 107 8.32 9.57 4.80
N TYR A 108 7.34 8.68 4.66
CA TYR A 108 5.93 8.99 4.47
C TYR A 108 5.04 8.33 5.53
N SER A 109 3.97 9.02 5.89
CA SER A 109 2.93 8.53 6.80
C SER A 109 1.72 7.97 6.03
N GLN A 110 1.44 8.51 4.85
CA GLN A 110 0.37 8.08 3.95
C GLN A 110 0.81 8.17 2.50
N ILE A 111 0.31 7.24 1.68
CA ILE A 111 0.56 7.18 0.24
C ILE A 111 -0.77 6.95 -0.48
N ALA A 112 -0.96 7.65 -1.60
CA ALA A 112 -2.12 7.53 -2.47
C ALA A 112 -1.65 7.47 -3.92
N ILE A 113 -2.36 6.70 -4.73
CA ILE A 113 -1.95 6.40 -6.11
C ILE A 113 -3.12 6.66 -7.06
N GLY A 114 -2.84 7.35 -8.15
CA GLY A 114 -3.74 7.56 -9.27
C GLY A 114 -3.51 6.53 -10.38
N LYS A 115 -3.77 6.92 -11.64
CA LYS A 115 -3.53 6.01 -12.78
C LYS A 115 -2.04 5.78 -13.05
N SER A 116 -1.26 6.86 -13.11
CA SER A 116 0.19 6.88 -13.41
C SER A 116 1.01 7.67 -12.37
N HIS A 117 0.36 8.34 -11.43
CA HIS A 117 1.01 9.20 -10.45
C HIS A 117 0.82 8.70 -9.02
N VAL A 118 1.74 9.09 -8.16
CA VAL A 118 1.80 8.75 -6.75
C VAL A 118 1.98 10.04 -5.96
N CYS A 119 1.22 10.19 -4.89
CA CYS A 119 1.36 11.28 -3.94
C CYS A 119 1.51 10.71 -2.53
N ALA A 120 2.39 11.30 -1.73
CA ALA A 120 2.64 10.85 -0.37
C ALA A 120 2.84 12.02 0.59
N ILE A 121 2.31 11.86 1.80
CA ILE A 121 2.42 12.84 2.89
C ILE A 121 3.69 12.51 3.68
N LYS A 122 4.62 13.47 3.76
CA LYS A 122 5.86 13.29 4.52
C LYS A 122 5.57 13.08 6.01
N GLY A 123 6.31 12.16 6.62
CA GLY A 123 6.16 11.82 8.03
C GLY A 123 6.54 10.37 8.27
N SER A 124 6.57 9.92 9.51
CA SER A 124 6.69 8.49 9.78
C SER A 124 5.32 7.90 10.01
N TYR A 125 5.05 6.71 9.47
CA TYR A 125 3.77 6.04 9.70
C TYR A 125 3.56 5.63 11.17
N PHE A 126 4.63 5.55 11.96
CA PHE A 126 4.58 5.23 13.38
C PHE A 126 4.20 6.42 14.27
N LEU A 127 4.41 7.64 13.78
CA LEU A 127 4.20 8.85 14.57
C LEU A 127 2.76 9.30 14.38
N SER A 128 1.97 9.24 15.46
CA SER A 128 0.61 9.79 15.51
C SER A 128 0.60 11.31 15.68
N SER A 129 1.62 12.03 15.18
CA SER A 129 1.59 13.48 15.24
C SER A 129 0.62 14.00 14.18
N ASN A 130 -0.27 14.89 14.61
CA ASN A 130 -1.21 15.63 13.77
C ASN A 130 -0.50 16.62 12.83
N ASP A 131 0.78 16.39 12.54
CA ASP A 131 1.59 17.28 11.74
C ASP A 131 1.20 17.07 10.27
N PHE A 132 0.64 18.13 9.70
CA PHE A 132 0.43 18.24 8.27
C PHE A 132 1.79 18.19 7.57
N GLY A 133 2.19 16.99 7.15
CA GLY A 133 3.40 16.80 6.37
C GLY A 133 3.31 17.43 4.99
N ASN A 134 4.44 17.90 4.47
CA ASN A 134 4.52 18.31 3.06
C ASN A 134 4.16 17.13 2.15
N VAL A 135 3.45 17.42 1.06
CA VAL A 135 3.07 16.41 0.06
C VAL A 135 4.09 16.40 -1.06
N ASP A 136 4.64 15.22 -1.34
CA ASP A 136 5.42 14.96 -2.55
C ASP A 136 4.53 14.20 -3.54
N CYS A 137 4.51 14.63 -4.80
CA CYS A 137 3.85 13.90 -5.89
C CYS A 137 4.85 13.66 -7.02
N TRP A 138 4.79 12.46 -7.60
CA TRP A 138 5.60 12.06 -8.74
C TRP A 138 4.81 11.19 -9.70
N GLU A 139 5.25 11.18 -10.96
CA GLU A 139 4.71 10.31 -11.99
C GLU A 139 5.67 9.12 -12.18
N LEU A 140 5.11 7.97 -12.55
CA LEU A 140 5.86 6.78 -12.95
C LEU A 140 5.77 6.71 -14.48
N ASP A 141 6.93 6.74 -15.13
CA ASP A 141 7.08 6.63 -16.59
C ASP A 141 6.93 5.18 -17.08
#